data_AF-A0A1A7YLG9-F1
#
_entry.id   AF-A0A1A7YLG9-F1
#
_cell.length_a   1.000
_cell.length_b   1.000
_cell.length_c   1.000
_cell.angle_alpha   90.00
_cell.angle_beta   90.00
_cell.angle_gamma   90.00
#
_symmetry.space_group_name_H-M   'P 1'
#
loop_
_entity.id
_entity.type
_entity.pdbx_description
1 polymer ?
#
loop_
_entity_poly.entity_id
_entity_poly.type
_entity_poly.pdbx_seq_one_letter_code
_entity_poly.pdbx_strand_id
1 'polypeptide(L)'
;YQTPARRIKVMVRKAENLVKVTRIPGTPDHYIVINLCQDGKIVDSKETKGVGGPNPVWNAPFLFDLPPGDITQLSLTLEFIVMQGRLYTKSSVLGRVLIGTDVSEAGREHWRDTCYPGQTETTRWHTVQSDTR
;
A
#
# COMPACT_ATOMS: atom_id res chain seq x y z
N TYR A 1 0.30 -13.88 -8.21
CA TYR A 1 1.76 -13.84 -8.41
C TYR A 1 2.09 -14.50 -9.75
N GLN A 2 2.92 -13.88 -10.61
CA GLN A 2 3.34 -14.50 -11.88
C GLN A 2 4.76 -15.06 -11.73
N THR A 3 4.86 -16.34 -11.40
CA THR A 3 6.10 -17.09 -11.11
C THR A 3 7.22 -16.95 -12.17
N PRO A 4 6.93 -16.92 -13.50
CA PRO A 4 7.98 -16.77 -14.51
C PRO A 4 8.55 -15.34 -14.60
N ALA A 5 7.73 -14.33 -14.30
CA ALA A 5 8.08 -12.93 -14.51
C ALA A 5 8.56 -12.23 -13.22
N ARG A 6 8.52 -12.92 -12.07
CA ARG A 6 8.93 -12.38 -10.75
C ARG A 6 8.24 -11.06 -10.43
N ARG A 7 6.96 -10.97 -10.76
CA ARG A 7 6.18 -9.74 -10.59
C ARG A 7 5.01 -9.97 -9.66
N ILE A 8 4.78 -8.97 -8.82
CA ILE A 8 3.55 -8.86 -8.03
C ILE A 8 2.70 -7.73 -8.58
N LYS A 9 1.44 -8.05 -8.85
CA LYS A 9 0.43 -7.07 -9.21
C LYS A 9 -0.31 -6.66 -7.94
N VAL A 10 -0.26 -5.37 -7.63
CA VAL A 10 -0.95 -4.76 -6.49
C VAL A 10 -2.10 -3.93 -7.02
N MET A 11 -3.30 -4.07 -6.45
CA MET A 11 -4.45 -3.26 -6.83
C MET A 11 -4.91 -2.44 -5.63
N VAL A 12 -4.80 -1.11 -5.72
CA VAL A 12 -5.38 -0.20 -4.73
C VAL A 12 -6.81 0.12 -5.16
N ARG A 13 -7.79 -0.45 -4.45
CA ARG A 13 -9.21 -0.29 -4.80
C ARG A 13 -9.78 1.00 -4.23
N LYS A 14 -9.99 1.05 -2.92
CA LYS A 14 -10.62 2.18 -2.22
C LYS A 14 -10.16 2.25 -0.77
N ALA A 15 -10.39 3.39 -0.14
CA ALA A 15 -10.33 3.56 1.30
C ALA A 15 -11.67 4.13 1.79
N GLU A 16 -11.98 3.89 3.06
CA GLU A 16 -13.20 4.36 3.70
C GLU A 16 -12.88 5.07 5.00
N ASN A 17 -13.66 6.09 5.33
CA ASN A 17 -13.56 6.86 6.57
C ASN A 17 -12.18 7.49 6.81
N LEU A 18 -11.53 8.00 5.75
CA LEU A 18 -10.28 8.73 5.90
C LEU A 18 -10.52 10.05 6.65
N VAL A 19 -9.81 10.23 7.77
CA VAL A 19 -9.95 11.40 8.63
C VAL A 19 -9.40 12.65 7.93
N LYS A 20 -10.18 13.74 7.97
CA LYS A 20 -9.68 15.05 7.58
C LYS A 20 -8.75 15.57 8.67
N VAL A 21 -7.44 15.61 8.39
CA VAL A 21 -6.43 16.14 9.32
C VAL A 21 -6.21 17.65 9.09
N THR A 22 -6.72 18.20 7.98
CA THR A 22 -6.58 19.62 7.65
C THR A 22 -7.77 20.47 8.15
N ARG A 23 -7.47 21.66 8.69
CA ARG A 23 -8.48 22.74 8.89
C ARG A 23 -8.68 23.61 7.64
N ILE A 24 -8.01 23.28 6.54
CA ILE A 24 -8.02 24.09 5.31
C ILE A 24 -9.37 23.93 4.59
N PRO A 25 -9.99 25.03 4.12
CA PRO A 25 -11.18 24.98 3.28
C PRO A 25 -10.91 24.23 1.97
N GLY A 26 -11.86 23.40 1.54
CA GLY A 26 -11.72 22.54 0.36
C GLY A 26 -11.75 21.05 0.70
N THR A 27 -11.97 20.24 -0.34
CA THR A 27 -11.93 18.78 -0.27
C THR A 27 -10.48 18.34 -0.43
N PRO A 28 -9.86 17.74 0.59
CA PRO A 28 -8.50 17.24 0.45
C PRO A 28 -8.49 16.04 -0.51
N ASP A 29 -7.46 15.99 -1.36
CA ASP A 29 -7.17 14.83 -2.19
C ASP A 29 -6.36 13.82 -1.40
N HIS A 30 -6.74 12.55 -1.51
CA HIS A 30 -6.02 11.43 -0.93
C HIS A 30 -5.32 10.64 -2.03
N TYR A 31 -4.09 10.25 -1.78
CA TYR A 31 -3.34 9.35 -2.64
C TYR A 31 -2.56 8.36 -1.78
N ILE A 32 -2.23 7.21 -2.36
CA ILE A 32 -1.47 6.16 -1.69
C ILE A 32 -0.09 6.09 -2.31
N VAL A 33 0.94 6.16 -1.48
CA VAL A 33 2.31 5.81 -1.85
C VAL A 33 2.52 4.34 -1.46
N ILE A 34 3.00 3.54 -2.40
CA ILE A 34 3.23 2.10 -2.25
C ILE A 34 4.72 1.87 -2.39
N ASN A 35 5.38 1.53 -1.30
CA ASN A 35 6.80 1.17 -1.28
C ASN A 35 6.94 -0.35 -1.23
N LEU A 36 7.71 -0.92 -2.15
CA LEU A 36 8.25 -2.26 -1.98
C LEU A 36 9.57 -2.15 -1.23
N CYS A 37 9.65 -2.79 -0.08
CA CYS A 37 10.83 -2.84 0.76
C CYS A 37 11.41 -4.25 0.77
N GLN A 38 12.73 -4.34 0.70
CA GLN A 38 13.52 -5.55 0.92
C GLN A 38 14.52 -5.29 2.04
N ASP A 39 14.53 -6.13 3.07
CA ASP A 39 15.42 -5.99 4.24
C ASP A 39 15.36 -4.58 4.87
N GLY A 40 14.15 -4.01 4.91
CA GLY A 40 13.88 -2.67 5.42
C GLY A 40 14.26 -1.51 4.49
N LYS A 41 14.80 -1.77 3.30
CA LYS A 41 15.15 -0.74 2.31
C LYS A 41 14.13 -0.69 1.18
N ILE A 42 13.71 0.52 0.81
CA ILE A 42 12.82 0.73 -0.33
C ILE A 42 13.58 0.40 -1.63
N VAL A 43 13.04 -0.53 -2.41
CA VAL A 43 13.61 -0.96 -3.71
C VAL A 43 12.79 -0.46 -4.91
N ASP A 44 11.49 -0.21 -4.72
CA ASP A 44 10.61 0.40 -5.74
C ASP A 44 9.50 1.18 -5.01
N SER A 45 9.04 2.27 -5.61
CA SER A 45 7.98 3.12 -5.05
C SER A 45 7.06 3.60 -6.16
N LYS A 46 5.74 3.55 -5.90
CA LYS A 46 4.70 3.98 -6.85
C LYS A 46 3.63 4.75 -6.10
N GLU A 47 2.89 5.59 -6.81
CA GLU A 47 1.82 6.39 -6.22
C GLU A 47 0.53 6.36 -7.04
N THR A 48 -0.60 6.46 -6.36
CA THR A 48 -1.89 6.67 -7.02
C THR A 48 -2.08 8.13 -7.37
N LYS A 49 -3.03 8.40 -8.28
CA LYS A 49 -3.57 9.76 -8.44
C LYS A 49 -4.29 10.20 -7.17
N GLY A 50 -4.31 11.51 -6.91
CA GLY A 50 -5.14 12.12 -5.87
C GLY A 50 -6.63 11.95 -6.19
N VAL A 51 -7.41 11.52 -5.21
CA VAL A 51 -8.87 11.44 -5.29
C VAL A 51 -9.46 12.14 -4.07
N GLY A 52 -10.37 13.08 -4.33
CA GLY A 52 -11.02 13.87 -3.30
C GLY A 52 -12.01 13.08 -2.46
N GLY A 53 -12.18 13.51 -1.21
CA GLY A 53 -13.23 13.04 -0.32
C GLY A 53 -12.77 11.98 0.69
N PRO A 54 -13.60 11.66 1.70
CA PRO A 54 -13.24 10.74 2.78
C PRO A 54 -13.28 9.25 2.39
N ASN A 55 -13.91 8.94 1.25
CA ASN A 55 -14.06 7.57 0.74
C ASN A 55 -13.52 7.46 -0.70
N PRO A 56 -12.22 7.72 -0.91
CA PRO A 56 -11.63 7.73 -2.25
C PRO A 56 -11.65 6.33 -2.89
N VAL A 57 -11.91 6.29 -4.20
CA VAL A 57 -11.85 5.09 -5.03
C VAL A 57 -10.81 5.31 -6.12
N TRP A 58 -9.73 4.54 -6.10
CA TRP A 58 -8.64 4.65 -7.07
C TRP A 58 -8.71 3.58 -8.17
N ASN A 59 -9.07 2.34 -7.80
CA ASN A 59 -9.04 1.16 -8.69
C ASN A 59 -7.76 1.10 -9.57
N ALA A 60 -6.62 1.39 -8.96
CA ALA A 60 -5.35 1.58 -9.65
C ALA A 60 -4.49 0.30 -9.54
N PRO A 61 -4.14 -0.34 -10.67
CA PRO A 61 -3.20 -1.46 -10.69
C PRO A 61 -1.75 -0.96 -10.74
N PHE A 62 -0.89 -1.65 -10.01
CA PHE A 62 0.56 -1.42 -9.95
C PHE A 62 1.27 -2.75 -10.14
N LEU A 63 2.40 -2.71 -10.83
CA LEU A 63 3.21 -3.91 -11.10
C LEU A 63 4.62 -3.68 -10.57
N PHE A 64 5.01 -4.47 -9.59
CA PHE A 64 6.34 -4.41 -8.98
C PHE A 64 7.17 -5.59 -9.44
N ASP A 65 8.42 -5.30 -9.82
CA ASP A 65 9.44 -6.32 -10.06
C ASP A 65 10.01 -6.76 -8.71
N LEU A 66 10.00 -8.07 -8.46
CA LEU A 66 10.50 -8.65 -7.22
C LEU A 66 11.99 -8.99 -7.35
N PRO A 67 12.76 -8.82 -6.27
CA PRO A 67 14.18 -9.12 -6.26
C PRO A 67 14.46 -10.61 -6.46
N PRO A 68 15.71 -10.96 -6.83
CA PRO A 68 16.04 -12.33 -7.10
C PRO A 68 16.06 -13.20 -5.84
N GLY A 69 15.21 -14.21 -5.80
CA GLY A 69 15.20 -15.26 -4.79
C GLY A 69 13.85 -15.96 -4.70
N ASP A 70 13.68 -16.76 -3.65
CA ASP A 70 12.40 -17.28 -3.21
C ASP A 70 11.68 -16.22 -2.38
N ILE A 71 10.53 -15.74 -2.87
CA ILE A 71 9.74 -14.67 -2.23
C ILE A 71 9.24 -15.06 -0.83
N THR A 72 9.21 -16.35 -0.51
CA THR A 72 8.81 -16.84 0.82
C THR A 72 9.94 -16.76 1.84
N GLN A 73 11.20 -16.66 1.37
CA GLN A 73 12.41 -16.55 2.19
C GLN A 73 12.94 -15.12 2.25
N LEU A 74 12.61 -14.29 1.26
CA LEU A 74 13.00 -12.89 1.23
C LEU A 74 12.15 -12.08 2.23
N SER A 75 12.81 -11.19 3.00
CA SER A 75 12.10 -10.23 3.87
C SER A 75 11.55 -9.09 3.01
N LEU A 76 10.39 -9.34 2.39
CA LEU A 76 9.67 -8.39 1.55
C LEU A 76 8.51 -7.78 2.31
N THR A 77 8.35 -6.47 2.15
CA THR A 77 7.22 -5.72 2.72
C THR A 77 6.72 -4.70 1.72
N LEU A 78 5.43 -4.74 1.43
CA LEU A 78 4.69 -3.65 0.78
C LEU A 78 4.17 -2.70 1.85
N GLU A 79 4.67 -1.47 1.84
CA GLU A 79 4.20 -0.38 2.68
C GLU A 79 3.27 0.52 1.87
N PHE A 80 2.03 0.66 2.33
CA PHE A 80 1.03 1.56 1.77
C PHE A 80 0.87 2.75 2.70
N ILE A 81 1.32 3.92 2.27
CA ILE A 81 1.23 5.16 3.02
C ILE A 81 0.05 5.97 2.49
N VAL A 82 -0.94 6.21 3.35
CA VAL A 82 -2.08 7.05 3.02
C VAL A 82 -1.66 8.51 3.19
N MET A 83 -1.60 9.24 2.09
CA MET A 83 -1.25 10.65 2.05
C MET A 83 -2.49 11.51 1.87
N GLN A 84 -2.50 12.66 2.54
CA GLN A 84 -3.44 13.74 2.33
C GLN A 84 -2.71 14.91 1.67
N GLY A 85 -3.01 15.13 0.39
CA GLY A 85 -2.47 16.22 -0.41
C GLY A 85 -3.00 17.58 0.05
N ARG A 86 -2.19 18.63 -0.13
CA ARG A 86 -2.54 20.01 0.24
C ARG A 86 -2.13 20.94 -0.89
N LEU A 87 -3.02 21.86 -1.29
CA LEU A 87 -2.77 22.79 -2.42
C LEU A 87 -1.54 23.69 -2.22
N TYR A 88 -1.20 24.05 -0.97
CA TYR A 88 -0.20 25.09 -0.67
C TYR A 88 0.83 24.69 0.39
N THR A 89 0.81 23.44 0.87
CA THR A 89 1.71 22.98 1.96
C THR A 89 2.14 21.54 1.71
N LYS A 90 3.10 21.04 2.49
CA LYS A 90 3.54 19.63 2.41
C LYS A 90 2.38 18.68 2.71
N SER A 91 2.26 17.62 1.91
CA SER A 91 1.32 16.52 2.17
C SER A 91 1.53 15.94 3.57
N SER A 92 0.44 15.52 4.21
CA SER A 92 0.50 14.88 5.53
C SER A 92 0.20 13.39 5.42
N VAL A 93 0.99 12.58 6.11
CA VAL A 93 0.72 11.15 6.28
C VAL A 93 -0.48 11.00 7.22
N LEU A 94 -1.52 10.29 6.77
CA LEU A 94 -2.67 9.91 7.59
C LEU A 94 -2.39 8.61 8.35
N GLY A 95 -1.64 7.71 7.73
CA GLY A 95 -1.26 6.44 8.33
C GLY A 95 -0.70 5.48 7.29
N ARG A 96 -0.44 4.26 7.75
CA ARG A 96 0.29 3.24 6.99
C ARG A 96 -0.37 1.87 7.12
N VAL A 97 -0.21 1.05 6.10
CA VAL A 97 -0.53 -0.37 6.11
C VAL A 97 0.69 -1.12 5.62
N LEU A 98 1.07 -2.18 6.33
CA LEU A 98 2.22 -3.01 5.98
C LEU A 98 1.73 -4.41 5.63
N ILE A 99 2.18 -4.96 4.49
CA ILE A 99 1.87 -6.32 4.02
C ILE A 99 3.20 -6.99 3.68
N GLY A 100 3.58 -8.04 4.40
CA GLY A 100 4.91 -8.66 4.25
C GLY A 100 5.13 -9.82 5.21
N THR A 101 6.37 -10.31 5.29
CA THR A 101 6.74 -11.44 6.17
C THR A 101 6.75 -11.06 7.65
N ASP A 102 7.21 -9.84 7.97
CA ASP A 102 7.54 -9.40 9.33
C ASP A 102 6.67 -8.23 9.81
N VAL A 103 5.39 -8.28 9.46
CA VAL A 103 4.40 -7.23 9.77
C VAL A 103 3.31 -7.74 10.71
N SER A 104 2.28 -6.91 10.93
CA SER A 104 1.08 -7.27 11.68
C SER A 104 0.44 -8.57 11.15
N GLU A 105 -0.29 -9.27 11.99
CA GLU A 105 -0.91 -10.55 11.65
C GLU A 105 -1.75 -10.48 10.35
N ALA A 106 -2.64 -9.50 10.25
CA ALA A 106 -3.47 -9.31 9.04
C ALA A 106 -2.63 -9.06 7.76
N GLY A 107 -1.55 -8.29 7.87
CA GLY A 107 -0.63 -8.04 6.77
C GLY A 107 0.14 -9.30 6.37
N ARG A 108 0.56 -10.10 7.35
CA ARG A 108 1.30 -11.35 7.13
C ARG A 108 0.43 -12.44 6.50
N GLU A 109 -0.82 -12.56 6.94
CA GLU A 109 -1.77 -13.48 6.33
C GLU A 109 -2.07 -13.13 4.88
N HIS A 110 -2.30 -11.85 4.58
CA HIS A 110 -2.50 -11.41 3.21
C HIS A 110 -1.26 -11.70 2.34
N TRP A 111 -0.06 -11.47 2.86
CA TRP A 111 1.17 -11.82 2.16
C TRP A 111 1.27 -13.33 1.88
N ARG A 112 1.02 -14.17 2.90
CA ARG A 112 1.03 -15.63 2.79
C ARG A 112 0.07 -16.13 1.72
N ASP A 113 -1.18 -15.66 1.75
CA ASP A 113 -2.19 -16.00 0.76
C ASP A 113 -1.77 -15.57 -0.66
N THR A 114 -1.11 -14.42 -0.78
CA THR A 114 -0.63 -13.92 -2.08
C THR A 114 0.51 -14.77 -2.65
N CYS A 115 1.33 -15.35 -1.77
CA CYS A 115 2.44 -16.22 -2.14
C CYS A 115 2.02 -17.68 -2.36
N TYR A 116 0.78 -18.05 -2.00
CA TYR A 116 0.32 -19.43 -2.09
C TYR A 116 0.21 -19.89 -3.56
N PRO A 117 0.73 -21.07 -3.91
CA PRO A 117 0.66 -21.60 -5.27
C PRO A 117 -0.79 -21.74 -5.76
N GLY A 118 -1.08 -21.24 -6.97
CA GLY A 118 -2.41 -21.36 -7.58
C GLY A 118 -3.39 -20.22 -7.23
N GLN A 119 -3.00 -19.28 -6.36
CA GLN A 119 -3.84 -18.12 -6.03
C GLN A 119 -3.68 -16.99 -7.07
N THR A 120 -4.78 -16.60 -7.70
CA THR A 120 -4.79 -15.64 -8.81
C THR A 120 -4.91 -14.19 -8.34
N GLU A 121 -5.77 -13.92 -7.35
CA GLU A 121 -5.98 -12.60 -6.76
C GLU A 121 -6.48 -12.72 -5.31
N THR A 122 -5.88 -11.97 -4.39
CA THR A 122 -6.32 -11.87 -2.99
C THR A 122 -6.74 -10.44 -2.73
N THR A 123 -7.95 -10.25 -2.23
CA THR A 123 -8.46 -8.93 -1.82
C THR A 123 -8.80 -8.98 -0.34
N ARG A 124 -8.21 -8.08 0.45
CA ARG A 124 -8.53 -7.92 1.87
C ARG A 124 -8.54 -6.43 2.24
N TRP A 125 -9.39 -6.10 3.22
CA TRP A 125 -9.33 -4.82 3.90
C TRP A 125 -8.20 -4.81 4.92
N HIS A 126 -7.62 -3.64 5.13
CA HIS A 126 -6.63 -3.41 6.17
C HIS A 126 -6.95 -2.12 6.91
N THR A 127 -6.85 -2.16 8.24
CA THR A 127 -6.98 -0.97 9.06
C THR A 127 -5.72 -0.11 8.92
N VAL A 128 -5.90 1.15 8.54
CA VAL A 128 -4.82 2.12 8.46
C VAL A 128 -4.30 2.40 9.87
N GLN A 129 -3.04 2.08 10.12
CA GLN A 129 -2.37 2.36 11.39
C GLN A 129 -1.94 3.82 11.37
N SER A 130 -2.33 4.60 12.38
CA SER A 130 -1.85 5.97 12.53
C SER A 130 -0.35 5.98 12.74
N ASP A 131 0.36 6.91 12.09
CA ASP A 131 1.79 7.14 12.34
C ASP A 131 1.93 7.87 13.70
N THR A 132 1.82 7.13 14.81
CA THR A 132 2.23 7.63 16.12
C THR A 132 3.75 7.55 16.18
N ARG A 133 4.39 8.60 15.71
CA ARG A 133 5.79 8.91 16.01
C ARG A 133 5.87 9.97 17.10
#